data_AF-A0A448MNX8-F1
#
_entry.id   AF-A0A448MNX8-F1
#
_cell.length_a   1.000
_cell.length_b   1.000
_cell.length_c   1.000
_cell.angle_alpha   90.00
_cell.angle_beta   90.00
_cell.angle_gamma   90.00
#
_symmetry.space_group_name_H-M   'P 1'
#
loop_
_entity.id
_entity.type
_entity.pdbx_description
1 polymer ?
#
loop_
_entity_poly.entity_id
_entity_poly.type
_entity_poly.pdbx_seq_one_letter_code
_entity_poly.pdbx_strand_id
1 'polypeptide(L)'
;MMLAQRLYEAGYITYMRTDSTNLSQDALNMARSYIGNRFGAQYLPTKPNFYSSKENAQEAHEAIRPSDINTLPDYLEGMDKDAVRLYDLIWRQFLACQMPPAQYDSSTLTVTAGDYTLKAKGRILRFDGWTKVLPQMGKILKIKCCRKWWLLKN
;
A
#
# COMPACT_ATOMS: atom_id res chain seq x y z
N MET A 1 -12.44 3.35 14.38
CA MET A 1 -12.51 1.87 14.38
C MET A 1 -13.87 1.30 13.97
N MET A 2 -14.98 2.03 14.13
CA MET A 2 -16.33 1.57 13.77
C MET A 2 -16.49 1.17 12.29
N LEU A 3 -15.89 1.91 11.34
CA LEU A 3 -15.97 1.57 9.91
C LEU A 3 -15.30 0.23 9.59
N ALA A 4 -14.11 -0.01 10.14
CA ALA A 4 -13.39 -1.27 9.95
C ALA A 4 -14.14 -2.46 10.58
N GLN A 5 -14.77 -2.24 11.74
CA GLN A 5 -15.63 -3.25 12.37
C GLN A 5 -16.77 -3.66 11.44
N ARG A 6 -17.48 -2.71 10.83
CA ARG A 6 -18.58 -3.00 9.90
C ARG A 6 -18.11 -3.74 8.64
N LEU A 7 -16.96 -3.36 8.09
CA LEU A 7 -16.37 -4.06 6.94
C LEU A 7 -16.00 -5.51 7.29
N TYR A 8 -15.51 -5.75 8.51
CA TYR A 8 -15.18 -7.09 9.00
C TYR A 8 -16.44 -7.94 9.23
N GLU A 9 -17.46 -7.40 9.90
CA GLU A 9 -18.74 -8.09 10.15
C GLU A 9 -19.49 -8.42 8.86
N ALA A 10 -19.37 -7.56 7.84
CA ALA A 10 -19.90 -7.81 6.50
C ALA A 10 -19.02 -8.77 5.67
N GLY A 11 -17.87 -9.21 6.18
CA GLY A 11 -17.00 -10.19 5.53
C GLY A 11 -16.08 -9.63 4.44
N TYR A 12 -15.99 -8.31 4.27
CA TYR A 12 -15.18 -7.68 3.22
C TYR A 12 -13.68 -7.66 3.53
N ILE A 13 -13.30 -7.58 4.81
CA ILE A 13 -11.89 -7.53 5.24
C ILE A 13 -11.58 -8.56 6.32
N THR A 14 -10.29 -8.88 6.47
CA THR A 14 -9.77 -9.65 7.61
C THR A 14 -9.85 -8.86 8.92
N TYR A 15 -9.62 -9.55 10.05
CA TYR A 15 -9.74 -8.97 11.38
C TYR A 15 -8.83 -7.75 11.56
N MET A 16 -9.44 -6.60 11.86
CA MET A 16 -8.78 -5.28 11.83
C MET A 16 -7.91 -4.97 13.06
N ARG A 17 -7.93 -5.80 14.10
CA ARG A 17 -7.10 -5.61 15.31
C ARG A 17 -5.91 -6.57 15.25
N THR A 18 -4.98 -6.26 14.36
CA THR A 18 -3.78 -7.05 14.08
C THR A 18 -2.56 -6.12 14.06
N ASP A 19 -1.45 -6.60 14.60
CA ASP A 19 -0.12 -5.98 14.51
C ASP A 19 0.81 -6.73 13.54
N SER A 20 0.31 -7.78 12.91
CA SER A 20 1.00 -8.58 11.91
C SER A 20 0.87 -7.97 10.52
N THR A 21 1.94 -8.13 9.74
CA THR A 21 1.96 -7.79 8.31
C THR A 21 2.05 -9.04 7.43
N ASN A 22 1.93 -10.22 8.04
CA ASN A 22 1.99 -11.49 7.34
C ASN A 22 0.75 -11.68 6.46
N LEU A 23 0.95 -12.29 5.30
CA LEU A 23 -0.10 -12.66 4.36
C LEU A 23 -0.09 -14.17 4.19
N SER A 24 -1.28 -14.78 4.18
CA SER A 24 -1.43 -16.20 3.87
C SER A 24 -1.00 -16.50 2.42
N GLN A 25 -0.63 -17.75 2.17
CA GLN A 25 -0.23 -18.18 0.83
C GLN A 25 -1.37 -17.99 -0.20
N ASP A 26 -2.62 -18.20 0.22
CA ASP A 26 -3.80 -17.97 -0.61
C ASP A 26 -3.96 -16.49 -0.97
N ALA A 27 -3.78 -15.59 -0.01
CA ALA A 27 -3.82 -14.15 -0.24
C ALA A 27 -2.73 -13.69 -1.22
N LEU A 28 -1.51 -14.22 -1.08
CA LEU A 28 -0.41 -13.93 -2.00
C LEU A 28 -0.73 -14.41 -3.43
N ASN A 29 -1.23 -15.64 -3.57
CA ASN A 29 -1.59 -16.20 -4.87
C ASN A 29 -2.74 -15.43 -5.51
N MET A 30 -3.74 -15.03 -4.73
CA MET A 30 -4.86 -14.20 -5.16
C MET A 30 -4.40 -12.84 -5.70
N ALA A 31 -3.57 -12.12 -4.94
CA ALA A 31 -3.04 -10.83 -5.36
C ALA A 31 -2.19 -10.95 -6.63
N ARG A 32 -1.31 -11.95 -6.71
CA ARG A 32 -0.44 -12.20 -7.87
C ARG A 32 -1.25 -12.52 -9.14
N SER A 33 -2.28 -13.35 -9.00
CA SER A 33 -3.17 -13.70 -10.12
C SER A 33 -3.92 -12.47 -10.63
N TYR A 34 -4.46 -11.67 -9.72
CA TYR A 34 -5.13 -10.41 -10.08
C TYR A 34 -4.17 -9.44 -10.78
N ILE A 35 -2.95 -9.30 -10.26
CA ILE A 35 -1.93 -8.41 -10.83
C ILE A 35 -1.53 -8.85 -12.24
N GLY A 36 -1.24 -10.15 -12.41
CA GLY A 36 -0.87 -10.72 -13.71
C GLY A 36 -1.96 -10.52 -14.76
N ASN A 37 -3.23 -10.73 -14.38
CA ASN A 37 -4.36 -10.62 -15.29
C ASN A 37 -4.73 -9.16 -15.65
N ARG A 38 -4.60 -8.22 -14.70
CA ARG A 38 -5.08 -6.84 -14.89
C ARG A 38 -4.00 -5.84 -15.30
N PHE A 39 -2.76 -6.01 -14.86
CA PHE A 39 -1.66 -5.06 -15.12
C PHE A 39 -0.60 -5.63 -16.05
N GLY A 40 -0.49 -6.96 -16.15
CA GLY A 40 0.48 -7.65 -17.00
C GLY A 40 1.80 -7.97 -16.30
N ALA A 41 2.65 -8.74 -17.00
CA ALA A 41 3.86 -9.35 -16.44
C ALA A 41 4.87 -8.34 -15.85
N GLN A 42 4.96 -7.14 -16.41
CA GLN A 42 5.86 -6.09 -15.91
C GLN A 42 5.53 -5.61 -14.49
N TYR A 43 4.28 -5.81 -14.04
CA TYR A 43 3.83 -5.45 -12.70
C TYR A 43 3.80 -6.64 -11.73
N LEU A 44 4.20 -7.84 -12.17
CA LEU A 44 4.23 -9.04 -11.35
C LEU A 44 5.68 -9.39 -10.97
N PRO A 45 6.08 -9.24 -9.70
CA PRO A 45 7.41 -9.66 -9.26
C PRO A 45 7.62 -11.17 -9.44
N THR A 46 8.84 -11.59 -9.74
CA THR A 46 9.18 -13.02 -9.92
C THR A 46 8.93 -13.83 -8.65
N LYS A 47 9.27 -13.27 -7.49
CA LYS A 47 8.98 -13.83 -6.16
C LYS A 47 7.95 -12.97 -5.42
N PRO A 48 7.08 -13.56 -4.58
CA PRO A 48 6.19 -12.79 -3.71
C PRO A 48 6.98 -11.87 -2.76
N ASN A 49 6.39 -10.74 -2.40
CA ASN A 49 6.97 -9.84 -1.42
C ASN A 49 6.53 -10.29 -0.02
N PHE A 50 7.48 -10.64 0.83
CA PHE A 50 7.26 -10.97 2.24
C PHE A 50 7.67 -9.79 3.13
N TYR A 51 6.86 -9.50 4.14
CA TYR A 51 7.10 -8.45 5.12
C TYR A 51 7.17 -9.09 6.50
N SER A 52 8.20 -8.77 7.27
CA SER A 52 8.36 -9.29 8.63
C SER A 52 7.46 -8.55 9.63
N SER A 53 6.78 -9.30 10.49
CA SER A 53 6.15 -8.79 11.70
C SER A 53 7.20 -8.54 12.80
N LYS A 54 6.85 -7.75 13.81
CA LYS A 54 7.70 -7.55 15.00
C LYS A 54 7.76 -8.83 15.82
N GLU A 55 8.87 -9.06 16.52
CA GLU A 55 9.13 -10.26 17.34
C GLU A 55 8.16 -10.49 18.52
N ASN A 56 7.32 -9.50 18.86
CA ASN A 56 6.28 -9.62 19.90
C ASN A 56 4.86 -9.48 19.31
N ALA A 57 4.70 -9.60 17.99
CA ALA A 57 3.39 -9.56 17.38
C ALA A 57 2.57 -10.77 17.79
N GLN A 58 1.25 -10.64 17.90
CA GLN A 58 0.39 -11.81 18.07
C GLN A 58 0.46 -12.64 16.77
N GLU A 59 1.41 -13.59 16.73
CA GLU A 59 1.87 -14.28 15.51
C GLU A 59 0.78 -15.06 14.76
N ALA A 60 -0.39 -15.25 15.37
CA ALA A 60 -1.52 -15.95 14.78
C ALA A 60 -2.43 -15.06 13.90
N HIS A 61 -2.14 -13.76 13.74
CA HIS A 61 -3.00 -12.87 12.97
C HIS A 61 -2.42 -12.52 11.59
N GLU A 62 -3.31 -12.45 10.59
CA GLU A 62 -2.98 -11.99 9.24
C GLU A 62 -3.04 -10.45 9.18
N ALA A 63 -2.39 -9.86 8.17
CA ALA A 63 -2.54 -8.44 7.86
C ALA A 63 -4.00 -8.09 7.49
N ILE A 64 -4.36 -6.82 7.66
CA ILE A 64 -5.65 -6.29 7.19
C ILE A 64 -5.63 -6.27 5.65
N ARG A 65 -6.51 -7.06 5.03
CA ARG A 65 -6.63 -7.19 3.58
C ARG A 65 -8.10 -7.43 3.19
N PRO A 66 -8.47 -7.24 1.91
CA PRO A 66 -9.75 -7.72 1.43
C PRO A 66 -9.83 -9.26 1.50
N SER A 67 -11.01 -9.77 1.81
CA SER A 67 -11.31 -11.21 1.78
C SER A 67 -11.18 -11.76 0.37
N ASP A 68 -11.75 -11.05 -0.62
CA ASP A 68 -11.62 -11.33 -2.06
C ASP A 68 -11.14 -10.06 -2.79
N ILE A 69 -10.12 -10.22 -3.62
CA ILE A 69 -9.54 -9.13 -4.42
C ILE A 69 -10.45 -8.70 -5.58
N ASN A 70 -11.34 -9.57 -6.03
CA ASN A 70 -12.23 -9.31 -7.16
C ASN A 70 -13.42 -8.42 -6.77
N THR A 71 -13.73 -8.32 -5.47
CA THR A 71 -14.73 -7.40 -4.93
C THR A 71 -14.19 -5.97 -5.00
N LEU A 72 -14.58 -5.23 -6.04
CA LEU A 72 -14.22 -3.82 -6.17
C LEU A 72 -14.99 -2.96 -5.15
N PRO A 73 -14.43 -1.82 -4.72
CA PRO A 73 -15.08 -0.91 -3.77
C PRO A 73 -16.47 -0.45 -4.20
N ASP A 74 -16.72 -0.32 -5.50
CA ASP A 74 -17.99 0.13 -6.07
C ASP A 74 -19.12 -0.92 -5.91
N TYR A 75 -18.78 -2.18 -5.62
CA TYR A 75 -19.74 -3.28 -5.44
C TYR A 75 -20.08 -3.56 -3.98
N LEU A 76 -19.64 -2.70 -3.04
CA LEU A 76 -19.99 -2.85 -1.63
C LEU A 76 -21.43 -2.44 -1.38
N GLU A 77 -22.30 -3.42 -1.16
CA GLU A 77 -23.71 -3.17 -0.85
C GLU A 77 -23.90 -2.77 0.62
N GLY A 78 -24.80 -1.82 0.88
CA GLY A 78 -25.21 -1.43 2.25
C GLY A 78 -24.14 -0.71 3.07
N MET A 79 -23.04 -0.27 2.46
CA MET A 79 -21.93 0.40 3.14
C MET A 79 -21.98 1.92 3.00
N ASP A 80 -21.62 2.63 4.07
CA ASP A 80 -21.46 4.07 4.03
C ASP A 80 -20.31 4.48 3.13
N LYS A 81 -20.38 5.67 2.54
CA LYS A 81 -19.34 6.21 1.65
C LYS A 81 -17.94 6.18 2.28
N ASP A 82 -17.84 6.43 3.59
CA ASP A 82 -16.55 6.39 4.29
C ASP A 82 -16.04 4.97 4.55
N ALA A 83 -16.93 3.99 4.71
CA ALA A 83 -16.55 2.58 4.76
C ALA A 83 -16.04 2.11 3.38
N VAL A 84 -16.70 2.52 2.30
CA VAL A 84 -16.24 2.24 0.93
C VAL A 84 -14.85 2.83 0.67
N ARG A 85 -14.60 4.08 1.08
CA ARG A 85 -13.27 4.71 0.98
C ARG A 85 -12.20 3.99 1.80
N LEU A 86 -12.56 3.52 3.01
CA LEU A 86 -11.64 2.75 3.84
C LEU A 86 -11.31 1.41 3.18
N TYR A 87 -12.30 0.73 2.61
CA TYR A 87 -12.09 -0.50 1.85
C TYR A 87 -11.21 -0.26 0.62
N ASP A 88 -11.48 0.77 -0.18
CA ASP A 88 -10.64 1.16 -1.32
C ASP A 88 -9.17 1.37 -0.90
N LEU A 89 -8.93 2.03 0.23
CA LEU A 89 -7.58 2.20 0.77
C LEU A 89 -6.92 0.85 1.12
N ILE A 90 -7.63 -0.03 1.83
CA ILE A 90 -7.13 -1.37 2.21
C ILE A 90 -6.84 -2.20 0.95
N TRP A 91 -7.76 -2.20 -0.01
CA TRP A 91 -7.66 -2.92 -1.27
C TRP A 91 -6.45 -2.45 -2.10
N ARG A 92 -6.27 -1.14 -2.26
CA ARG A 92 -5.13 -0.57 -2.98
C ARG A 92 -3.81 -0.85 -2.27
N GLN A 93 -3.76 -0.75 -0.95
CA GLN A 93 -2.57 -1.03 -0.15
C GLN A 93 -2.15 -2.50 -0.25
N PHE A 94 -3.12 -3.42 -0.25
CA PHE A 94 -2.88 -4.86 -0.40
C PHE A 94 -2.34 -5.21 -1.78
N LEU A 95 -2.88 -4.66 -2.87
CA LEU A 95 -2.31 -4.87 -4.20
C LEU A 95 -0.92 -4.24 -4.35
N ALA A 96 -0.77 -2.98 -3.91
CA ALA A 96 0.47 -2.24 -4.05
C ALA A 96 1.65 -2.93 -3.36
N CYS A 97 1.43 -3.65 -2.25
CA CYS A 97 2.50 -4.36 -1.55
C CYS A 97 3.05 -5.56 -2.35
N GLN A 98 2.29 -6.13 -3.29
CA GLN A 98 2.72 -7.23 -4.15
C GLN A 98 3.16 -6.77 -5.55
N MET A 99 3.27 -5.46 -5.79
CA MET A 99 3.72 -4.88 -7.06
C MET A 99 5.18 -4.38 -6.97
N PRO A 100 5.89 -4.28 -8.11
CA PRO A 100 7.26 -3.78 -8.15
C PRO A 100 7.37 -2.29 -7.76
N PRO A 101 8.55 -1.86 -7.29
CA PRO A 101 8.81 -0.46 -6.98
C PRO A 101 8.69 0.45 -8.21
N ALA A 102 8.16 1.65 -8.01
CA ALA A 102 8.21 2.71 -9.01
C ALA A 102 9.67 3.16 -9.23
N GLN A 103 10.03 3.41 -10.49
CA GLN A 103 11.37 3.84 -10.89
C GLN A 103 11.34 5.30 -11.33
N TYR A 104 12.32 6.07 -10.86
CA TYR A 104 12.43 7.50 -11.10
C TYR A 104 13.85 7.87 -11.50
N ASP A 105 13.98 8.77 -12.46
CA ASP A 105 15.24 9.46 -12.73
C ASP A 105 15.28 10.72 -11.86
N SER A 106 16.24 10.76 -10.93
CA SER A 106 16.44 11.91 -10.05
C SER A 106 17.57 12.80 -10.56
N SER A 107 17.30 14.09 -10.73
CA SER A 107 18.30 15.10 -11.10
C SER A 107 18.43 16.11 -9.96
N THR A 108 19.65 16.34 -9.49
CA THR A 108 19.94 17.37 -8.49
C THR A 108 20.89 18.39 -9.11
N LEU A 109 20.42 19.63 -9.24
CA LEU A 109 21.23 20.75 -9.70
C LEU A 109 21.65 21.55 -8.48
N THR A 110 22.94 21.76 -8.33
CA THR A 110 23.50 22.67 -7.30
C THR A 110 24.11 23.85 -8.04
N VAL A 111 23.66 25.06 -7.72
CA VAL A 111 24.11 26.30 -8.34
C VAL A 111 24.69 27.19 -7.26
N THR A 112 25.90 27.69 -7.48
CA THR A 112 26.55 28.63 -6.57
C THR A 112 26.44 30.04 -7.15
N ALA A 113 26.01 31.01 -6.35
CA ALA A 113 25.88 32.41 -6.72
C ALA A 113 26.48 33.29 -5.60
N GLY A 114 27.74 33.69 -5.76
CA GLY A 114 28.51 34.33 -4.69
C GLY A 114 28.63 33.40 -3.48
N ASP A 115 28.24 33.89 -2.31
CA ASP A 115 28.25 33.12 -1.05
C ASP A 115 27.04 32.19 -0.88
N TYR A 116 26.09 32.20 -1.82
CA TYR A 116 24.87 31.40 -1.75
C TYR A 116 25.00 30.10 -2.56
N THR A 117 24.48 29.01 -2.00
CA THR A 117 24.33 27.72 -2.70
C THR A 117 22.85 27.37 -2.82
N LEU A 118 22.34 27.30 -4.04
CA LEU A 118 20.98 26.87 -4.35
C LEU A 118 20.98 25.40 -4.78
N LYS A 119 19.95 24.66 -4.39
CA LYS A 119 19.75 23.26 -4.81
C LYS A 119 18.36 23.07 -5.38
N ALA A 120 18.27 22.65 -6.64
CA ALA A 120 17.03 22.21 -7.27
C ALA A 120 17.04 20.69 -7.40
N LYS A 121 15.91 20.05 -7.09
CA LYS A 121 15.73 18.60 -7.23
C LYS A 121 14.55 18.33 -8.16
N GLY A 122 14.81 17.68 -9.27
CA GLY A 122 13.81 17.16 -10.19
C GLY A 122 13.72 15.64 -10.08
N ARG A 123 12.54 15.08 -10.37
CA ARG A 123 12.37 13.65 -10.58
C ARG A 123 11.42 13.42 -11.76
N ILE A 124 11.77 12.50 -12.64
CA ILE A 124 10.94 12.08 -13.76
C ILE A 124 10.56 10.61 -13.56
N LEU A 125 9.27 10.30 -13.67
CA LEU A 125 8.78 8.93 -13.54
C LEU A 125 9.16 8.12 -14.78
N ARG A 126 9.86 7.00 -14.59
CA ARG A 126 10.19 6.04 -15.66
C ARG A 126 9.25 4.86 -15.67
N PHE A 127 8.87 4.38 -14.49
CA PHE A 127 7.94 3.27 -14.31
C PHE A 127 7.12 3.50 -13.05
N ASP A 128 5.79 3.41 -13.17
CA ASP A 128 4.84 3.66 -12.08
C ASP A 128 4.78 2.51 -11.06
N GLY A 129 5.02 1.26 -11.46
CA GLY A 129 4.98 0.12 -10.55
C GLY A 129 3.72 0.11 -9.66
N TRP A 130 3.90 -0.05 -8.35
CA TRP A 130 2.80 -0.02 -7.38
C TRP A 130 2.03 1.31 -7.34
N THR A 131 2.63 2.43 -7.76
CA THR A 131 1.95 3.74 -7.70
C THR A 131 0.85 3.88 -8.74
N LYS A 132 0.74 2.92 -9.66
CA LYS A 132 -0.39 2.78 -10.57
C LYS A 132 -1.70 2.50 -9.84
N VAL A 133 -1.65 1.72 -8.76
CA VAL A 133 -2.83 1.29 -7.98
C VAL A 133 -3.05 2.18 -6.77
N LEU A 134 -1.96 2.54 -6.10
CA LEU A 134 -1.99 3.43 -4.94
C LEU A 134 -1.28 4.74 -5.29
N PRO A 135 -2.01 5.78 -5.73
CA PRO A 135 -1.43 7.07 -6.05
C PRO A 135 -0.64 7.61 -4.86
N GLN A 136 0.52 8.19 -5.13
CA GLN A 136 1.24 8.95 -4.12
C GLN A 136 0.31 10.06 -3.62
N MET A 137 0.04 10.09 -2.32
CA MET A 137 -0.62 11.22 -1.70
C MET A 137 0.16 12.48 -2.15
N GLY A 138 -0.52 13.42 -2.82
CA GLY A 138 0.07 14.72 -3.12
C GLY A 138 0.59 15.35 -1.83
N LYS A 139 1.51 16.32 -1.92
CA LYS A 139 1.96 17.09 -0.74
C LYS A 139 0.82 17.97 -0.18
N ILE A 140 -0.28 17.38 0.26
CA ILE A 140 -1.34 17.96 1.05
C ILE A 140 -1.64 16.91 2.13
N LEU A 141 -1.30 17.27 3.36
CA LEU A 141 -1.20 16.44 4.56
C LEU A 141 -0.07 15.40 4.58
N LYS A 142 0.95 15.68 5.40
CA LYS A 142 1.82 14.67 6.02
C LYS A 142 0.97 13.76 6.92
N ILE A 143 0.13 12.90 6.36
CA ILE A 143 -0.29 11.69 7.06
C ILE A 143 0.85 10.70 6.85
N LYS A 144 1.61 10.46 7.91
CA LYS A 144 2.65 9.42 7.98
C LYS A 144 1.98 8.06 7.81
N CYS A 145 1.71 7.65 6.57
CA CYS A 145 1.24 6.32 6.24
C CYS A 145 2.45 5.49 5.77
N CYS A 146 2.80 4.48 6.57
CA CYS A 146 3.58 3.29 6.20
C CYS A 146 5.07 3.38 5.78
N ARG A 147 5.82 4.46 6.08
CA ARG A 147 7.32 4.40 5.96
C ARG A 147 8.14 4.79 7.19
N LYS A 148 7.51 5.18 8.29
CA LYS A 148 8.22 5.43 9.56
C LYS A 148 7.23 5.42 10.72
N TRP A 149 6.85 4.23 11.16
CA TRP A 149 6.09 4.05 12.40
C TRP A 149 6.93 3.37 13.48
N TRP A 150 8.28 3.46 13.42
CA TRP A 150 9.14 2.86 14.46
C TRP A 150 10.57 3.43 14.57
N LEU A 151 10.75 4.74 14.38
CA LEU A 151 12.00 5.42 14.77
C LEU A 151 11.66 6.81 15.28
N LEU A 152 11.31 6.87 16.56
CA LEU A 152 11.41 8.03 17.47
C LEU A 152 10.88 7.59 18.84
N LYS A 153 11.69 6.82 19.57
CA LYS A 153 11.86 6.92 21.02
C LYS A 153 13.26 6.36 21.33
N ASN A 154 14.07 7.25 21.90
CA ASN A 154 15.50 7.18 22.25
C ASN A 154 16.46 7.29 21.07
#